data_AF-A0A1I8B9X8-F1
#
_entry.id   AF-A0A1I8B9X8-F1
#
_cell.length_a   1.000
_cell.length_b   1.000
_cell.length_c   1.000
_cell.angle_alpha   90.00
_cell.angle_beta   90.00
_cell.angle_gamma   90.00
#
_symmetry.space_group_name_H-M   'P 1'
#
loop_
_entity.id
_entity.type
_entity.pdbx_description
1 polymer ?
#
loop_
_entity_poly.entity_id
_entity_poly.type
_entity_poly.pdbx_seq_one_letter_code
_entity_poly.pdbx_strand_id
1 'polypeptide(L)' 'MNRPFVVRYNPYTESVEVLNNKRSLMLAVNSLRSDINLLASSLHNIL' A
#
# COMPACT_ATOMS: atom_id res chain seq x y z
N MET A 1 1.83 15.26 18.39
CA MET A 1 1.50 13.82 18.44
C MET A 1 2.80 13.02 18.42
N ASN A 2 3.09 12.23 19.46
CA ASN A 2 4.24 11.33 19.48
C ASN A 2 3.73 9.89 19.44
N ARG A 3 3.56 9.32 18.25
CA ARG A 3 3.08 7.95 18.06
C ARG A 3 4.20 7.10 17.45
N PRO A 4 4.63 6.00 18.09
CA PRO A 4 5.78 5.21 17.64
C PRO A 4 5.45 4.27 16.46
N PHE A 5 4.37 4.52 15.74
CA PHE A 5 3.89 3.71 14.62
C PHE A 5 3.00 4.53 13.69
N VAL A 6 2.92 4.10 12.44
CA VAL A 6 2.03 4.66 11.41
C VAL A 6 0.86 3.70 11.19
N VAL A 7 -0.27 4.21 10.73
CA VAL A 7 -1.43 3.38 10.37
C VAL A 7 -1.87 3.64 8.94
N ARG A 8 -2.44 2.63 8.29
CA ARG A 8 -3.02 2.71 6.94
C ARG A 8 -4.40 2.08 6.96
N TYR A 9 -5.37 2.72 6.32
CA TYR A 9 -6.68 2.10 6.10
C TYR A 9 -6.61 1.12 4.92
N ASN A 10 -7.11 -0.09 5.11
CA ASN A 10 -7.31 -1.07 4.07
C ASN A 10 -8.80 -1.13 3.71
N PRO A 11 -9.22 -0.54 2.58
CA PRO A 11 -10.62 -0.49 2.17
C PRO A 11 -11.17 -1.86 1.76
N TYR A 12 -10.32 -2.79 1.32
CA TYR A 12 -10.76 -4.12 0.87
C TYR A 12 -11.27 -4.99 2.01
N THR A 13 -10.80 -4.72 3.23
CA THR A 13 -11.15 -5.50 4.44
C THR A 13 -11.79 -4.64 5.52
N GLU A 14 -12.05 -3.36 5.21
CA GLU A 14 -12.58 -2.37 6.16
C GLU A 14 -11.76 -2.32 7.47
N SER A 15 -10.44 -2.40 7.37
CA SER A 15 -9.55 -2.55 8.54
C SER A 15 -8.48 -1.47 8.61
N VAL A 16 -7.93 -1.25 9.82
CA VAL A 16 -6.79 -0.36 10.05
C VAL A 16 -5.54 -1.19 10.29
N GLU A 17 -4.58 -1.08 9.39
CA GLU A 17 -3.29 -1.76 9.48
C GLU A 17 -2.28 -0.89 10.21
N VAL A 18 -1.56 -1.48 11.17
CA VAL A 18 -0.46 -0.82 11.87
C VAL A 18 0.86 -1.14 11.16
N LEU A 19 1.56 -0.09 10.75
CA LEU A 19 2.87 -0.14 10.12
C LEU A 19 3.95 0.14 11.20
N ASN A 20 4.39 -0.91 11.88
CA ASN A 20 5.36 -0.81 12.99
C ASN A 20 6.54 -1.79 12.86
N ASN A 21 6.59 -2.57 11.77
CA ASN A 21 7.65 -3.54 11.55
C ASN A 21 7.95 -3.71 10.04
N LYS A 22 9.13 -4.28 9.74
CA LYS A 22 9.59 -4.48 8.36
C LYS A 22 8.58 -5.24 7.50
N ARG A 23 7.93 -6.28 8.04
CA ARG A 23 6.95 -7.09 7.31
C ARG A 23 5.72 -6.27 6.92
N SER A 24 5.14 -5.53 7.87
CA SER A 24 3.97 -4.65 7.62
C SER A 24 4.27 -3.58 6.56
N LEU A 25 5.47 -2.99 6.60
CA LEU A 25 5.92 -2.01 5.60
C LEU A 25 6.09 -2.65 4.22
N MET A 26 6.72 -3.81 4.13
CA MET A 26 6.92 -4.51 2.85
C MET A 26 5.60 -4.91 2.19
N LEU A 27 4.61 -5.34 2.98
CA LEU A 27 3.26 -5.65 2.45
C LEU A 27 2.61 -4.41 1.83
N ALA A 28 2.66 -3.26 2.52
CA ALA A 28 2.13 -2.01 2.00
C ALA A 28 2.86 -1.56 0.72
N VAL A 29 4.20 -1.65 0.70
CA VAL A 29 5.01 -1.30 -0.49
C VAL A 29 4.70 -2.21 -1.68
N ASN A 30 4.52 -3.52 -1.44
CA ASN A 30 4.17 -4.45 -2.51
C ASN A 30 2.78 -4.17 -3.10
N SER A 31 1.81 -3.79 -2.27
CA SER A 31 0.49 -3.34 -2.74
C SER A 31 0.63 -2.12 -3.65
N LEU A 32 1.36 -1.08 -3.22
CA LEU A 32 1.58 0.13 -4.03
C LEU A 32 2.29 -0.18 -5.35
N ARG A 33 3.27 -1.10 -5.34
CA ARG A 33 3.95 -1.53 -6.57
C ARG A 33 2.99 -2.22 -7.54
N SER A 34 2.07 -3.04 -7.01
CA SER A 34 1.04 -3.69 -7.82
C SER A 34 0.15 -2.64 -8.51
N ASP A 35 -0.29 -1.62 -7.77
CA ASP A 35 -1.14 -0.55 -8.30
C ASP A 35 -0.42 0.29 -9.38
N ILE A 36 0.86 0.61 -9.16
CA ILE A 36 1.69 1.32 -10.14
C ILE A 36 1.88 0.47 -11.40
N ASN A 37 2.13 -0.82 -11.26
CA ASN A 37 2.28 -1.72 -12.40
C ASN A 37 0.99 -1.79 -13.22
N LEU A 38 -0.17 -1.89 -12.56
CA LEU A 38 -1.47 -1.86 -13.22
C LEU A 38 -1.67 -0.55 -14.00
N LEU A 39 -1.33 0.59 -13.38
CA LEU A 39 -1.40 1.89 -14.04
C LEU A 39 -0.47 1.95 -15.25
N ALA A 40 0.79 1.53 -15.11
CA ALA A 40 1.77 1.53 -16.20
C ALA A 40 1.35 0.65 -17.37
N SER A 41 0.84 -0.56 -17.09
CA SER A 41 0.29 -1.44 -18.13
C SER A 41 -0.94 -0.83 -18.79
N SER A 42 -1.81 -0.16 -18.03
CA SER A 42 -2.98 0.53 -18.60
C SER A 42 -2.57 1.67 -19.52
N LEU A 43 -1.59 2.48 -19.12
CA LEU A 43 -1.03 3.55 -19.95
C LEU A 43 -0.38 3.01 -21.23
N HIS A 44 0.35 1.90 -21.14
CA HIS A 44 0.95 1.25 -22.30
C HIS A 44 -0.09 0.75 -23.32
N ASN A 45 -1.31 0.42 -22.90
CA ASN A 45 -2.37 -0.04 -23.80
C ASN A 45 -3.14 1.10 -24.49
N ILE A 46 -3.00 2.35 -24.03
CA ILE A 46 -3.77 3.50 -24.54
C ILE A 46 -2.90 4.57 -25.21
N LEU A 47 -1.57 4.44 -25.14
CA LEU A 47 -0.56 5.31 -25.77
C LEU A 47 0.21 4.52 -26.82
#